data_AF-A0A956PRZ6-F1
#
_entry.id   AF-A0A956PRZ6-F1
#
_cell.length_a   1.000
_cell.length_b   1.000
_cell.length_c   1.000
_cell.angle_alpha   90.00
_cell.angle_beta   90.00
_cell.angle_gamma   90.00
#
_symmetry.space_group_name_H-M   'P 1'
#
loop_
_entity.id
_entity.type
_entity.pdbx_description
1 polymer ?
#
loop_
_entity_poly.entity_id
_entity_poly.type
_entity_poly.pdbx_seq_one_letter_code
_entity_poly.pdbx_strand_id
1 'polypeptide(L)'
;MSSELTPWQVKKFKTLFDLFDNSGNGTADESELDGAMERLQLDTGWPENSRVLSHVTARWKIFMRGLFVDSPLLTEQKWLDYMGRYLEKDRSNRAENPDFRGGLEELAQLLF
;
A
#
# COMPACT_ATOMS: atom_id res chain seq x y z
N MET A 1 1.15 -18.77 -10.25
CA MET A 1 2.01 -17.89 -11.08
C MET A 1 2.10 -16.60 -10.31
N SER A 2 3.25 -16.30 -9.71
CA SER A 2 3.46 -15.05 -8.99
C SER A 2 3.16 -13.91 -9.94
N SER A 3 2.25 -13.03 -9.57
CA SER A 3 1.88 -11.88 -10.38
C SER A 3 3.12 -11.00 -10.53
N GLU A 4 3.81 -11.13 -11.67
CA GLU A 4 5.09 -10.45 -11.88
C GLU A 4 4.85 -8.95 -11.88
N LEU A 5 5.29 -8.31 -10.80
CA LEU A 5 5.43 -6.88 -10.74
C LEU A 5 6.47 -6.47 -11.78
N THR A 6 6.16 -5.46 -12.59
CA THR A 6 7.15 -4.86 -13.48
C THR A 6 8.31 -4.27 -12.66
N PRO A 7 9.53 -4.17 -13.21
CA PRO A 7 10.67 -3.58 -12.49
C PRO A 7 10.39 -2.19 -11.92
N TRP A 8 9.58 -1.39 -12.62
CA TRP A 8 9.14 -0.08 -12.16
C TRP A 8 8.17 -0.15 -10.98
N GLN A 9 7.21 -1.07 -11.00
CA GLN A 9 6.30 -1.31 -9.87
C GLN A 9 7.07 -1.81 -8.65
N VAL A 10 8.01 -2.74 -8.82
CA VAL A 10 8.88 -3.20 -7.74
C VAL A 10 9.63 -2.02 -7.13
N LYS A 11 10.25 -1.17 -7.95
CA LYS A 11 10.95 0.03 -7.45
C LYS A 11 10.02 0.94 -6.66
N LYS A 12 8.82 1.24 -7.18
CA LYS A 12 7.83 2.07 -6.48
C LYS A 12 7.42 1.46 -5.14
N PHE A 13 7.08 0.17 -5.12
CA PHE A 13 6.63 -0.49 -3.89
C PHE A 13 7.75 -0.65 -2.86
N LYS A 14 9.00 -0.82 -3.29
CA LYS A 14 10.16 -0.74 -2.39
C LYS A 14 10.28 0.65 -1.76
N THR A 15 10.19 1.72 -2.56
CA THR A 15 10.22 3.10 -2.02
C THR A 15 9.09 3.34 -1.02
N LEU A 16 7.90 2.76 -1.22
CA LEU A 16 6.83 2.82 -0.21
C LEU A 16 7.15 2.01 1.04
N PHE A 17 7.77 0.84 0.88
CA PHE A 17 8.22 0.04 2.02
C PHE A 17 9.32 0.76 2.82
N ASP A 18 10.22 1.50 2.17
CA ASP A 18 11.24 2.28 2.85
C ASP A 18 10.64 3.44 3.67
N LEU A 19 9.48 3.98 3.25
CA LEU A 19 8.73 4.96 4.06
C LEU A 19 8.09 4.32 5.30
N PHE A 20 7.84 3.01 5.23
CA PHE A 20 7.26 2.20 6.31
C PHE A 20 8.32 1.76 7.32
N ASP A 21 9.44 1.19 6.86
CA ASP A 21 10.57 0.74 7.69
C ASP A 21 11.39 1.94 8.20
N ASN A 22 10.81 2.68 9.14
CA ASN A 22 11.44 3.85 9.74
C ASN A 22 12.64 3.47 10.61
N SER A 23 12.67 2.27 11.18
CA SER A 23 13.80 1.79 11.98
C SER A 23 14.96 1.28 11.12
N GLY A 24 14.75 1.04 9.82
CA GLY A 24 15.76 0.57 8.88
C GLY A 24 16.21 -0.86 9.17
N ASN A 25 15.35 -1.67 9.79
CA ASN A 25 15.68 -3.01 10.24
C ASN A 25 15.34 -4.10 9.20
N GLY A 26 14.79 -3.71 8.05
CA GLY A 26 14.35 -4.58 6.96
C GLY A 26 12.94 -5.15 7.15
N THR A 27 12.24 -4.74 8.20
CA THR A 27 10.86 -5.12 8.53
C THR A 27 10.07 -3.91 9.03
N ALA A 28 8.77 -3.92 8.77
CA ALA A 28 7.86 -2.93 9.34
C ALA A 28 6.86 -3.63 10.27
N ASP A 29 6.65 -3.07 11.45
CA ASP A 29 5.55 -3.46 12.35
C ASP A 29 4.29 -2.59 12.14
N GLU A 30 3.19 -2.94 12.82
CA GLU A 30 1.92 -2.20 12.69
C GLU A 30 2.04 -0.72 13.14
N SER A 31 2.90 -0.44 14.14
CA SER A 31 3.10 0.93 14.65
C SER A 31 3.90 1.79 13.67
N GLU A 32 4.91 1.23 13.02
CA GLU A 32 5.70 1.91 12.00
C GLU A 32 4.84 2.29 10.79
N LEU A 33 3.89 1.43 10.42
CA LEU A 33 2.94 1.71 9.35
C LEU A 33 1.92 2.80 9.70
N ASP A 34 1.37 2.77 10.91
CA ASP A 34 0.47 3.84 11.36
C ASP A 34 1.21 5.19 11.37
N GLY A 35 2.47 5.21 11.83
CA GLY A 35 3.31 6.40 11.79
C GLY A 35 3.64 6.87 10.36
N ALA A 36 3.86 5.95 9.42
CA ALA A 36 4.09 6.30 8.03
C ALA A 36 2.86 6.93 7.36
N MET A 37 1.65 6.50 7.73
CA MET A 37 0.41 7.09 7.22
C MET A 37 0.23 8.55 7.64
N GLU A 38 0.54 8.88 8.90
CA GLU A 38 0.55 10.28 9.35
C GLU A 38 1.57 11.12 8.59
N ARG A 39 2.78 10.58 8.36
CA ARG A 39 3.81 11.28 7.58
C ARG A 39 3.40 11.51 6.15
N LEU A 40 2.81 10.51 5.50
CA LEU A 40 2.30 10.64 4.13
C LEU A 40 1.22 11.72 4.04
N GLN A 41 0.35 11.81 5.04
CA GLN A 41 -0.67 12.86 5.10
C GLN A 41 -0.04 14.26 5.25
N LEU A 42 1.02 14.40 6.05
CA LEU A 42 1.76 15.65 6.26
C LEU A 42 2.58 16.07 5.03
N ASP A 43 3.38 15.16 4.47
CA ASP A 43 4.29 15.42 3.35
C ASP A 43 3.55 15.78 2.07
N THR A 44 2.40 15.16 1.84
CA THR A 44 1.59 15.46 0.66
C THR A 44 0.75 16.73 0.84
N GLY A 45 0.66 17.28 2.07
CA GLY A 45 -0.06 18.51 2.38
C GLY A 45 -1.57 18.38 2.31
N TRP A 46 -2.11 17.17 2.54
CA TRP A 46 -3.53 16.93 2.32
C TRP A 46 -4.37 17.53 3.43
N PRO A 47 -5.52 18.15 3.10
CA PRO A 47 -6.44 18.63 4.12
C PRO A 47 -6.91 17.44 4.96
N GLU A 48 -6.83 17.56 6.28
CA GLU A 48 -7.31 16.59 7.28
C GLU A 48 -8.75 16.14 7.02
N ASN A 49 -9.53 16.99 6.33
CA ASN A 49 -10.96 16.81 6.05
C ASN A 49 -11.26 16.28 4.64
N SER A 50 -10.25 15.87 3.87
CA SER A 50 -10.45 15.37 2.51
C SER A 50 -11.25 14.05 2.56
N ARG A 51 -12.47 14.06 1.98
CA ARG A 51 -13.31 12.85 1.86
C ARG A 51 -12.58 11.72 1.12
N VAL A 52 -11.74 12.07 0.15
CA VAL A 52 -10.92 11.12 -0.59
C VAL A 52 -9.84 10.52 0.31
N LEU A 53 -9.15 11.34 1.12
CA LEU A 53 -8.20 10.86 2.11
C LEU A 53 -8.87 9.94 3.11
N SER A 54 -10.01 10.32 3.67
CA SER A 54 -10.73 9.50 4.66
C SER A 54 -11.13 8.13 4.10
N HIS A 55 -11.58 8.08 2.85
CA HIS A 55 -11.93 6.82 2.20
C HIS A 55 -10.70 5.96 1.86
N VAL A 56 -9.66 6.59 1.29
CA VAL A 56 -8.41 5.93 0.93
C VAL A 56 -7.70 5.43 2.19
N THR A 57 -7.58 6.24 3.24
CA THR A 57 -7.00 5.84 4.53
C THR A 57 -7.82 4.76 5.23
N ALA A 58 -9.16 4.77 5.17
CA ALA A 58 -9.97 3.71 5.77
C ALA A 58 -9.79 2.36 5.05
N ARG A 59 -9.86 2.34 3.71
CA ARG A 59 -9.57 1.14 2.92
C ARG A 59 -8.14 0.68 3.11
N TRP A 60 -7.21 1.62 3.15
CA TRP A 60 -5.80 1.35 3.36
C TRP A 60 -5.53 0.77 4.74
N LYS A 61 -6.12 1.32 5.82
CA LYS A 61 -6.01 0.76 7.18
C LYS A 61 -6.55 -0.66 7.27
N ILE A 62 -7.70 -0.93 6.67
CA ILE A 62 -8.26 -2.30 6.59
C ILE A 62 -7.30 -3.23 5.85
N PHE A 63 -6.75 -2.77 4.73
CA PHE A 63 -5.75 -3.50 3.96
C PHE A 63 -4.47 -3.77 4.77
N MET A 64 -3.90 -2.75 5.42
CA MET A 64 -2.65 -2.86 6.18
C MET A 64 -2.78 -3.84 7.33
N ARG A 65 -3.89 -3.79 8.09
CA ARG A 65 -4.17 -4.78 9.15
C ARG A 65 -4.18 -6.22 8.61
N GLY A 66 -4.66 -6.41 7.39
CA GLY A 66 -4.64 -7.72 6.72
C GLY A 66 -3.22 -8.27 6.48
N LEU A 67 -2.20 -7.41 6.38
CA LEU A 67 -0.81 -7.82 6.16
C LEU A 67 -0.18 -8.48 7.40
N PHE A 68 -0.75 -8.22 8.59
CA PHE A 68 -0.21 -8.69 9.87
C PHE A 68 -0.92 -9.91 10.46
N VAL A 69 -2.00 -10.39 9.82
CA VAL A 69 -2.81 -11.50 10.33
C VAL A 69 -1.97 -12.75 10.63
N ASP A 70 -1.03 -13.07 9.74
CA ASP A 70 -0.19 -14.27 9.86
C ASP A 70 1.20 -14.01 10.48
N SER A 71 1.61 -12.74 10.60
CA SER A 71 2.94 -12.36 11.13
C SER A 71 2.91 -10.93 11.65
N PRO A 72 3.46 -10.66 12.85
CA PRO A 72 3.54 -9.31 13.41
C PRO A 72 4.55 -8.41 12.69
N LEU A 73 5.37 -8.98 11.82
CA LEU A 73 6.34 -8.25 11.01
C LEU A 73 6.02 -8.41 9.52
N LEU A 74 6.10 -7.29 8.81
CA LEU A 74 6.00 -7.22 7.36
C LEU A 74 7.41 -7.08 6.77
N THR A 75 7.86 -8.08 6.01
CA THR A 75 9.11 -7.99 5.25
C THR A 75 8.87 -7.37 3.87
N GLU A 76 9.92 -6.81 3.28
CA GLU A 76 9.86 -6.28 1.91
C GLU A 76 9.34 -7.34 0.91
N GLN A 77 9.81 -8.59 1.02
CA GLN A 77 9.36 -9.65 0.14
C GLN A 77 7.86 -9.96 0.31
N LYS A 78 7.39 -10.06 1.55
CA LYS A 78 5.96 -10.31 1.83
C LYS A 78 5.09 -9.16 1.32
N TRP A 79 5.58 -7.93 1.46
CA TRP A 79 4.96 -6.73 0.90
C TRP A 79 4.84 -6.82 -0.62
N LEU A 80 5.95 -7.08 -1.34
CA LEU A 80 5.96 -7.20 -2.79
C LEU A 80 5.05 -8.33 -3.30
N ASP A 81 5.08 -9.49 -2.66
CA ASP A 81 4.21 -10.62 -2.99
C ASP A 81 2.72 -10.24 -2.86
N TYR A 82 2.38 -9.50 -1.80
CA TYR A 82 1.01 -9.04 -1.59
C TYR A 82 0.59 -8.02 -2.66
N MET A 83 1.44 -7.04 -2.95
CA MET A 83 1.17 -6.03 -3.98
C MET A 83 0.97 -6.65 -5.36
N GLY A 84 1.75 -7.69 -5.69
CA GLY A 84 1.54 -8.49 -6.89
C GLY A 84 0.13 -9.09 -6.96
N ARG A 85 -0.26 -9.82 -5.92
CA ARG A 85 -1.59 -10.46 -5.83
C ARG A 85 -2.73 -9.43 -5.84
N TYR A 86 -2.54 -8.30 -5.18
CA TYR A 86 -3.52 -7.23 -5.16
C TYR A 86 -3.74 -6.68 -6.57
N LEU A 87 -2.67 -6.29 -7.28
CA LEU A 87 -2.78 -5.75 -8.62
C LEU A 87 -3.37 -6.76 -9.61
N GLU A 88 -3.08 -8.04 -9.45
CA GLU A 88 -3.71 -9.11 -10.24
C GLU A 88 -5.22 -9.18 -10.00
N LYS A 89 -5.64 -9.15 -8.74
CA LYS A 89 -7.07 -9.12 -8.38
C LYS A 89 -7.74 -7.85 -8.88
N ASP A 90 -7.07 -6.71 -8.79
CA ASP A 90 -7.56 -5.43 -9.29
C ASP A 90 -7.81 -5.47 -10.80
N ARG A 91 -6.85 -6.00 -11.57
CA ARG A 91 -6.99 -6.22 -13.02
C ARG A 91 -8.14 -7.16 -13.35
N SER A 92 -8.31 -8.26 -12.59
CA SER A 92 -9.43 -9.19 -12.77
C SER A 92 -10.77 -8.50 -12.53
N ASN A 93 -10.89 -7.74 -11.45
CA ASN A 93 -12.10 -6.99 -11.12
C ASN A 93 -12.43 -5.94 -12.18
N ARG A 94 -11.43 -5.26 -12.76
CA ARG A 94 -11.63 -4.30 -13.87
C ARG A 94 -12.06 -4.98 -15.17
N ALA A 95 -11.57 -6.18 -15.43
CA ALA A 95 -11.99 -6.96 -16.60
C ALA A 95 -13.47 -7.36 -16.49
N GLU A 96 -13.94 -7.68 -15.28
CA GLU A 96 -15.35 -8.01 -15.01
C GLU A 96 -16.23 -6.76 -14.90
N ASN A 97 -15.70 -5.66 -14.35
CA ASN A 97 -16.39 -4.40 -14.15
C ASN A 97 -15.46 -3.23 -14.50
N PRO A 98 -15.59 -2.63 -15.71
CA PRO A 98 -14.75 -1.51 -16.15
C PRO A 98 -14.79 -0.27 -15.24
N ASP A 99 -15.87 -0.09 -14.46
CA ASP A 99 -16.02 1.02 -13.52
C ASP A 99 -15.37 0.74 -12.15
N PHE A 100 -14.75 -0.42 -11.97
CA PHE A 100 -14.08 -0.77 -10.73
C PHE A 100 -12.85 0.11 -10.48
N ARG A 101 -12.90 0.90 -9.40
CA ARG A 101 -11.79 1.73 -8.91
C ARG A 101 -11.06 1.05 -7.75
N GLY A 102 -9.85 0.59 -8.05
CA GLY A 102 -8.90 0.04 -7.10
C GLY A 102 -8.20 1.11 -6.29
N GLY A 103 -8.35 1.12 -4.97
CA GLY A 103 -7.81 2.19 -4.12
C GLY A 103 -6.28 2.20 -3.96
N LEU A 104 -5.60 1.12 -4.34
CA LEU A 104 -4.16 0.93 -4.11
C LEU A 104 -3.31 1.44 -5.27
N GLU A 105 -3.81 1.33 -6.50
CA GLU A 105 -3.18 1.98 -7.65
C GLU A 105 -3.33 3.50 -7.56
N GLU A 106 -4.50 3.98 -7.12
CA GLU A 106 -4.71 5.39 -6.79
C GLU A 106 -3.75 5.84 -5.69
N LEU A 107 -3.58 5.08 -4.60
CA LEU A 107 -2.59 5.42 -3.57
C LEU A 107 -1.15 5.44 -4.13
N ALA A 108 -0.77 4.45 -4.94
CA ALA A 108 0.58 4.39 -5.54
C ALA A 108 0.83 5.49 -6.60
N GLN A 109 -0.23 6.02 -7.22
CA GLN A 109 -0.18 7.21 -8.08
C GLN A 109 -0.12 8.49 -7.25
N LEU A 110 -0.78 8.52 -6.08
CA LEU A 110 -0.79 9.68 -5.18
C LEU A 110 0.54 9.90 -4.46
N LEU A 111 1.38 8.86 -4.41
CA LEU A 111 2.69 8.93 -3.78
C LEU A 111 3.80 9.45 -4.71
N PHE A 112 3.53 9.56 -6.03
CA PHE A 112 4.36 10.27 -7.03
C PHE A 112 3.57 10.60 -8.31
#